data_AF-A0A1B9NR76-F1
#
_entry.id   AF-A0A1B9NR76-F1
#
_cell.length_a   1.000
_cell.length_b   1.000
_cell.length_c   1.000
_cell.angle_alpha   90.00
_cell.angle_beta   90.00
_cell.angle_gamma   90.00
#
_symmetry.space_group_name_H-M   'P 1'
#
loop_
_entity.id
_entity.type
_entity.pdbx_description
1 polymer ?
#
loop_
_entity_poly.entity_id
_entity_poly.type
_entity_poly.pdbx_seq_one_letter_code
_entity_poly.pdbx_strand_id
1 'polypeptide(L)'
;MPALFEYSNISNTVLNILDKKGYQIWYDEKLKMYCAEKNGWDFIADSPSGLLGLISIYEFKKPAIYKEYWWKDDDKNLLNNLRKKPKYISVIDKNIR
;
A
#
# COMPACT_ATOMS: atom_id res chain seq x y z
N MET A 1 21.66 8.41 -1.07
CA MET A 1 20.64 7.82 -1.98
C MET A 1 19.32 8.49 -1.67
N PRO A 2 18.60 9.13 -2.62
CA PRO A 2 17.19 9.40 -2.41
C PRO A 2 16.48 8.05 -2.46
N ALA A 3 16.21 7.49 -1.29
CA ALA A 3 15.42 6.31 -1.14
C ALA A 3 14.21 6.66 -0.29
N LEU A 4 13.06 6.21 -0.77
CA LEU A 4 11.80 6.40 -0.09
C LEU A 4 11.63 5.20 0.86
N PHE A 5 11.79 5.45 2.15
CA PHE A 5 11.62 4.43 3.19
C PHE A 5 10.37 4.74 3.98
N GLU A 6 9.59 3.71 4.29
CA GLU A 6 8.47 3.86 5.21
C GLU A 6 8.97 4.39 6.56
N TYR A 7 8.72 5.67 6.77
CA TYR A 7 9.05 6.42 7.98
C TYR A 7 7.94 7.45 8.20
N SER A 8 7.96 8.13 9.35
CA SER A 8 6.88 9.01 9.78
C SER A 8 6.47 10.10 8.78
N ASN A 9 7.40 10.58 7.95
CA ASN A 9 7.11 11.55 6.88
C ASN A 9 6.25 10.96 5.73
N ILE A 10 6.42 9.68 5.41
CA ILE A 10 5.58 8.98 4.44
C ILE A 10 4.19 8.74 5.01
N SER A 11 4.07 8.35 6.28
CA SER A 11 2.78 8.12 6.93
C SER A 11 1.82 9.28 6.71
N ASN A 12 2.26 10.51 6.99
CA ASN A 12 1.43 11.70 6.78
C ASN A 12 1.12 11.93 5.28
N THR A 13 2.07 11.65 4.40
CA THR A 13 1.85 11.75 2.94
C THR A 13 0.75 10.79 2.48
N VAL A 14 0.75 9.56 3.00
CA VAL A 14 -0.28 8.56 2.72
C VAL A 14 -1.66 9.03 3.20
N LEU A 15 -1.77 9.52 4.44
CA LEU A 15 -3.05 10.02 4.97
C LEU A 15 -3.59 11.19 4.12
N ASN A 16 -2.73 12.12 3.70
CA ASN A 16 -3.12 13.21 2.79
C ASN A 16 -3.59 12.72 1.41
N ILE A 17 -3.01 11.64 0.88
CA ILE A 17 -3.46 11.04 -0.38
C ILE A 17 -4.86 10.45 -0.21
N LEU A 18 -5.08 9.70 0.87
CA LEU A 18 -6.37 9.07 1.15
C LEU A 18 -7.47 10.11 1.39
N ASP A 19 -7.17 11.19 2.11
CA ASP A 19 -8.10 12.31 2.35
C ASP A 19 -8.50 12.98 1.03
N LYS A 20 -7.52 13.31 0.17
CA LYS A 20 -7.77 13.88 -1.16
C LYS A 20 -8.55 12.94 -2.09
N LYS A 21 -8.43 11.63 -1.87
CA LYS A 21 -9.24 10.63 -2.56
C LYS A 21 -10.66 10.51 -2.00
N GLY A 22 -10.99 11.22 -0.92
CA GLY A 22 -12.31 11.24 -0.29
C GLY A 22 -12.59 10.04 0.61
N TYR A 23 -11.55 9.46 1.22
CA TYR A 23 -11.71 8.46 2.26
C TYR A 23 -11.91 9.14 3.63
N GLN A 24 -12.81 8.61 4.45
CA GLN A 24 -12.82 8.90 5.88
C GLN A 24 -11.73 8.06 6.52
N ILE A 25 -10.88 8.64 7.37
CA ILE A 25 -9.70 7.97 7.93
C ILE A 25 -9.69 8.16 9.45
N TRP A 26 -9.38 7.10 10.18
CA TRP A 26 -9.22 7.16 11.62
C TRP A 26 -8.20 6.12 12.09
N TYR A 27 -7.76 6.26 13.34
CA TYR A 27 -6.94 5.26 14.02
C TYR A 27 -7.80 4.58 15.08
N ASP A 28 -7.87 3.25 15.03
CA ASP A 28 -8.55 2.44 16.05
C ASP A 28 -7.58 2.12 17.18
N GLU A 29 -7.73 2.80 18.32
CA GLU A 29 -6.88 2.63 19.51
C GLU A 29 -6.95 1.22 20.12
N LYS A 30 -8.10 0.55 19.99
CA LYS A 30 -8.30 -0.80 20.55
C LYS A 30 -7.56 -1.85 19.73
N LEU A 31 -7.65 -1.75 18.41
CA LEU A 31 -6.97 -2.65 17.49
C LEU A 31 -5.52 -2.23 17.21
N LYS A 32 -5.16 -0.98 17.51
CA LYS A 32 -3.89 -0.34 17.15
C LYS A 32 -3.64 -0.37 15.64
N MET A 33 -4.67 -0.01 14.87
CA MET A 33 -4.68 -0.11 13.41
C MET A 33 -5.16 1.20 12.77
N TYR A 34 -4.68 1.46 11.57
CA TYR A 34 -5.19 2.53 10.71
C TYR A 34 -6.38 2.02 9.91
N CYS A 35 -7.45 2.79 9.89
CA CYS A 35 -8.69 2.45 9.23
C CYS A 35 -9.07 3.52 8.21
N ALA A 36 -9.74 3.12 7.14
CA ALA A 36 -10.37 4.03 6.21
C ALA A 36 -11.69 3.46 5.68
N GLU A 37 -12.64 4.34 5.38
CA GLU A 37 -13.93 3.98 4.75
C GLU A 37 -14.17 4.85 3.52
N LYS A 38 -14.76 4.22 2.50
CA LYS A 38 -15.40 4.94 1.40
C LYS A 38 -16.45 4.09 0.70
N ASN A 39 -17.64 4.65 0.51
CA ASN A 39 -18.75 4.04 -0.24
C ASN A 39 -19.15 2.65 0.29
N GLY A 40 -19.12 2.45 1.61
CA GLY A 40 -19.48 1.21 2.28
C GLY A 40 -18.38 0.14 2.31
N TRP A 41 -17.14 0.51 1.95
CA TRP A 41 -15.99 -0.37 2.02
C TRP A 41 -15.04 0.08 3.13
N ASP A 42 -14.79 -0.81 4.08
CA ASP A 42 -13.84 -0.60 5.17
C ASP A 42 -12.48 -1.23 4.83
N PHE A 43 -11.42 -0.51 5.18
CA PHE A 43 -10.03 -0.90 5.04
C PHE A 43 -9.34 -0.78 6.39
N ILE A 44 -8.51 -1.78 6.74
CA ILE A 44 -7.78 -1.81 8.00
C ILE A 44 -6.37 -2.35 7.79
N ALA A 45 -5.36 -1.66 8.31
CA ALA A 45 -3.97 -2.08 8.25
C ALA A 45 -3.16 -1.58 9.45
N ASP A 46 -2.03 -2.24 9.72
CA ASP A 46 -1.10 -1.90 10.81
C ASP A 46 -0.16 -0.74 10.46
N SER A 47 -0.11 -0.32 9.20
CA SER A 47 0.61 0.87 8.76
C SER A 47 -0.19 1.71 7.75
N PRO A 48 0.06 3.02 7.65
CA PRO A 48 -0.54 3.85 6.61
C PRO A 48 -0.22 3.35 5.20
N SER A 49 1.02 2.92 4.93
CA SER A 49 1.39 2.39 3.60
C SER A 49 0.66 1.09 3.29
N GLY A 50 0.47 0.22 4.30
CA GLY A 50 -0.37 -0.97 4.19
C GLY A 50 -1.82 -0.61 3.84
N LEU A 51 -2.38 0.41 4.50
CA LEU A 51 -3.73 0.90 4.24
C LEU A 51 -3.88 1.40 2.80
N LEU A 52 -2.93 2.20 2.32
CA LEU A 52 -2.87 2.64 0.92
C LEU A 52 -2.75 1.47 -0.05
N GLY A 53 -1.98 0.44 0.32
CA GLY A 53 -1.85 -0.80 -0.45
C GLY A 53 -3.19 -1.53 -0.63
N LEU A 54 -3.94 -1.74 0.47
CA LEU A 54 -5.27 -2.38 0.43
C LEU A 54 -6.26 -1.59 -0.44
N ILE A 55 -6.29 -0.27 -0.26
CA ILE A 55 -7.13 0.62 -1.07
C ILE A 55 -6.73 0.55 -2.55
N SER A 56 -5.44 0.49 -2.86
CA SER A 56 -4.97 0.36 -4.23
C SER A 56 -5.39 -0.97 -4.87
N ILE A 57 -5.42 -2.06 -4.10
CA ILE A 57 -5.95 -3.36 -4.57
C ILE A 57 -7.45 -3.25 -4.90
N TYR A 58 -8.23 -2.60 -4.03
CA TYR A 58 -9.65 -2.33 -4.27
C TYR A 58 -9.88 -1.48 -5.52
N GLU A 59 -9.16 -0.37 -5.66
CA GLU A 59 -9.24 0.51 -6.83
C GLU A 59 -8.85 -0.21 -8.12
N PHE A 60 -7.90 -1.16 -8.06
CA PHE A 60 -7.49 -1.97 -9.20
C PHE A 60 -8.54 -3.02 -9.59
N LYS A 61 -9.05 -3.78 -8.61
CA LYS A 61 -10.01 -4.87 -8.87
C LYS A 61 -11.42 -4.36 -9.17
N LYS A 62 -11.81 -3.17 -8.66
CA LYS A 62 -13.13 -2.55 -8.81
C LYS A 62 -14.29 -3.53 -8.59
N PRO A 63 -14.37 -4.19 -7.42
CA PRO A 63 -15.42 -5.17 -7.17
C PRO A 63 -16.80 -4.50 -7.23
N ALA A 64 -17.71 -5.05 -8.04
CA ALA A 64 -19.08 -4.54 -8.16
C ALA A 64 -20.00 -5.05 -7.04
N ILE A 65 -19.68 -6.21 -6.44
CA ILE A 65 -20.47 -6.87 -5.40
C ILE A 65 -19.49 -7.45 -4.39
N TYR A 66 -19.85 -7.40 -3.11
CA TYR A 66 -19.12 -8.10 -2.08
C TYR A 66 -19.16 -9.62 -2.31
N LYS A 67 -17.97 -10.23 -2.38
CA LYS A 67 -17.76 -11.67 -2.37
C LYS A 67 -16.57 -11.97 -1.47
N GLU A 68 -16.64 -13.03 -0.68
CA GLU A 68 -15.51 -13.46 0.13
C GLU A 68 -14.24 -13.63 -0.73
N TYR A 69 -13.12 -13.11 -0.25
CA TYR A 69 -11.81 -13.14 -0.92
C TYR A 69 -11.79 -12.56 -2.34
N TRP A 70 -12.64 -11.58 -2.69
CA TRP A 70 -12.68 -10.97 -4.03
C TRP A 70 -11.32 -10.42 -4.50
N TRP A 71 -10.42 -10.07 -3.57
CA TRP A 71 -9.09 -9.55 -3.86
C TRP A 71 -8.05 -10.62 -4.18
N LYS A 72 -8.31 -11.89 -3.83
CA LYS A 72 -7.34 -12.98 -3.96
C LYS A 72 -7.03 -13.26 -5.43
N ASP A 73 -5.75 -13.41 -5.73
CA ASP A 73 -5.24 -13.73 -7.06
C ASP A 73 -4.28 -14.91 -6.94
N ASP A 74 -4.63 -16.04 -7.54
CA ASP A 74 -3.88 -17.30 -7.46
C ASP A 74 -3.13 -17.62 -8.77
N ASP A 75 -3.06 -16.69 -9.75
CA ASP A 75 -2.38 -16.92 -11.04
C ASP A 75 -0.89 -17.26 -10.87
N LYS A 76 -0.18 -16.51 -10.01
CA LYS A 76 1.27 -16.70 -9.78
C LYS A 76 1.61 -16.66 -8.30
N ASN A 77 2.40 -17.64 -7.85
CA ASN A 77 3.01 -17.61 -6.52
C ASN A 77 4.28 -16.75 -6.50
N LEU A 78 4.12 -15.42 -6.59
CA LEU A 78 5.26 -14.50 -6.60
C LEU A 78 5.94 -14.39 -5.25
N LEU A 79 5.21 -14.55 -4.14
CA LEU A 79 5.75 -14.45 -2.79
C LEU A 79 6.92 -15.43 -2.57
N ASN A 80 6.79 -16.66 -3.06
CA ASN A 80 7.83 -17.69 -2.94
C ASN A 80 8.87 -17.64 -4.07
N ASN A 81 8.66 -16.82 -5.11
CA ASN A 81 9.47 -16.78 -6.32
C ASN A 81 10.02 -15.38 -6.65
N LEU A 82 10.20 -14.53 -5.64
CA LEU A 82 10.81 -13.21 -5.82
C LEU A 82 12.27 -13.35 -6.30
N ARG A 83 12.66 -12.49 -7.25
CA ARG A 83 14.06 -12.42 -7.72
C ARG A 83 14.97 -12.02 -6.56
N LYS A 84 16.17 -12.61 -6.50
CA LYS A 84 17.22 -12.17 -5.57
C LYS A 84 17.61 -10.72 -5.88
N LYS A 85 18.03 -9.99 -4.83
CA LYS A 85 18.52 -8.60 -4.93
C LYS A 85 19.54 -8.48 -6.08
N PRO A 86 19.32 -7.60 -7.08
CA PRO A 86 20.31 -7.38 -8.13
C PRO A 86 21.58 -6.74 -7.57
N LYS A 87 22.73 -6.97 -8.21
CA LYS A 87 23.95 -6.22 -7.90
C LYS A 87 23.70 -4.74 -8.20
N TYR A 88 23.89 -3.89 -7.20
CA TYR A 88 23.71 -2.45 -7.34
C TYR A 88 24.88 -1.83 -8.11
N ILE A 89 24.56 -0.95 -9.05
CA ILE A 89 25.48 0.01 -9.65
C ILE A 89 24.86 1.37 -9.39
N SER A 90 25.60 2.28 -8.75
CA SER A 90 25.08 3.59 -8.44
C SER A 90 24.71 4.36 -9.70
N VAL A 91 23.65 5.15 -9.63
CA VAL A 91 23.30 6.10 -10.70
C VAL A 91 24.44 7.12 -10.89
N ILE A 92 25.20 7.39 -9.83
CA ILE A 92 26.42 8.20 -9.84
C ILE A 92 27.53 7.48 -10.61
N ASP A 93 27.71 6.17 -10.38
CA ASP A 93 28.75 5.37 -11.04
C ASP A 93 28.46 5.13 -12.53
N LYS A 94 27.19 5.21 -12.94
CA LYS A 94 26.77 5.12 -14.35
C LYS A 94 27.16 6.31 -15.21
N ASN A 95 27.35 7.50 -14.61
CA ASN A 95 27.61 8.75 -15.33
C ASN A 95 29.11 9.10 -15.41
N ILE A 96 30.00 8.21 -14.96
CA ILE A 96 31.47 8.39 -14.96
C ILE A 96 32.15 7.46 -16.00
N ARG A 97 31.39 6.81 -16.89
CA ARG A 97 31.92 5.99 -18.00
C ARG A 97 31.57 6.57 -19.36
#